data_AF-A0A899NFC3-F1
#
_entry.id   AF-A0A899NFC3-F1
#
_cell.length_a   1.000
_cell.length_b   1.000
_cell.length_c   1.000
_cell.angle_alpha   90.00
_cell.angle_beta   90.00
_cell.angle_gamma   90.00
#
_symmetry.space_group_name_H-M   'P 1'
#
loop_
_entity.id
_entity.type
_entity.pdbx_description
1 polymer ?
#
loop_
_entity_poly.entity_id
_entity_poly.type
_entity_poly.pdbx_seq_one_letter_code
_entity_poly.pdbx_strand_id
1 'polypeptide(L)'
;MEGEKEKVKIFYSWQSSYDERKNRFYIRDALTKAVTHLNEKQSTFIYEWDQATDYSSGSPDILATILAKISASQIVISDVTVIPQNGTPKNEFPNPNVMFELGFAVAKIGWGRIITLLNSSEGHGPKDLPFDINKQRVSLYNSNRDDGKKNLEKLLIFAIELITSNNPAYPNESDPAITEKIKRQSDINTLTGLMNYLDTNILDYYFEALPNIMYFDGSTCWESFRAIFKSSAFYLYDTTTFKILNNIYENWSQLVEAGQFFYDHHQNGLDYIFPGRKRYESSDAQMAWDVIGSLSMSLQMELASLIENLKNKFPEIDINKTNSEGRKDIIRSRP
;
A
#
# COMPACT_ATOMS: atom_id res chain seq x y z
N MET A 1 1.25 -26.28 -16.01
CA MET A 1 1.46 -25.27 -14.95
C MET A 1 0.08 -24.93 -14.42
N GLU A 2 -0.33 -25.54 -13.31
CA GLU A 2 -1.51 -25.05 -12.59
C GLU A 2 -1.15 -23.66 -12.07
N GLY A 3 -1.88 -22.64 -12.52
CA GLY A 3 -1.72 -21.29 -12.00
C GLY A 3 -1.99 -21.28 -10.49
N GLU A 4 -1.23 -20.48 -9.76
CA GLU A 4 -1.41 -20.31 -8.31
C GLU A 4 -2.85 -19.82 -8.05
N LYS A 5 -3.65 -20.64 -7.35
CA LYS A 5 -5.03 -20.29 -7.03
C LYS A 5 -5.07 -19.25 -5.91
N GLU A 6 -5.90 -18.23 -6.07
CA GLU A 6 -6.08 -17.16 -5.09
C GLU A 6 -6.90 -17.66 -3.90
N LYS A 7 -6.46 -17.38 -2.67
CA LYS A 7 -7.17 -17.81 -1.45
C LYS A 7 -8.20 -16.79 -1.01
N VAL A 8 -9.43 -17.23 -0.80
CA VAL A 8 -10.54 -16.44 -0.23
C VAL A 8 -10.85 -16.97 1.16
N LYS A 9 -10.52 -16.17 2.18
CA LYS A 9 -10.78 -16.45 3.59
C LYS A 9 -12.12 -15.87 4.03
N ILE A 10 -12.93 -16.73 4.64
CA ILE A 10 -14.24 -16.41 5.16
C ILE A 10 -14.20 -16.51 6.69
N PHE A 11 -14.59 -15.46 7.39
CA PHE A 11 -14.71 -15.51 8.84
C PHE A 11 -16.17 -15.67 9.26
N TYR A 12 -16.45 -16.66 10.12
CA TYR A 12 -17.78 -16.90 10.67
C TYR A 12 -17.87 -16.45 12.13
N SER A 13 -18.63 -15.36 12.35
CA SER A 13 -19.00 -14.80 13.65
C SER A 13 -20.31 -15.44 14.14
N TRP A 14 -20.22 -16.20 15.22
CA TRP A 14 -21.30 -17.05 15.74
C TRP A 14 -21.63 -16.74 17.20
N GLN A 15 -22.80 -17.21 17.64
CA GLN A 15 -23.24 -17.10 19.04
C GLN A 15 -23.68 -18.46 19.63
N SER A 16 -23.54 -18.60 20.95
CA SER A 16 -24.07 -19.72 21.74
C SER A 16 -25.27 -19.34 22.60
N SER A 17 -25.78 -18.11 22.48
CA SER A 17 -26.89 -17.59 23.29
C SER A 17 -28.27 -18.05 22.81
N TYR A 18 -28.32 -18.90 21.79
CA TYR A 18 -29.53 -19.52 21.24
C TYR A 18 -29.29 -21.03 21.06
N ASP A 19 -30.34 -21.80 20.69
CA ASP A 19 -30.18 -23.24 20.41
C ASP A 19 -29.12 -23.46 19.31
N GLU A 20 -27.94 -23.95 19.72
CA GLU A 20 -26.80 -24.13 18.83
C GLU A 20 -27.10 -25.08 17.67
N ARG A 21 -28.03 -26.02 17.82
CA ARG A 21 -28.44 -26.95 16.75
C ARG A 21 -29.28 -26.26 15.67
N LYS A 22 -29.96 -25.18 16.04
CA LYS A 22 -30.76 -24.34 15.13
C LYS A 22 -29.94 -23.17 14.55
N ASN A 23 -28.85 -22.80 15.20
CA ASN A 23 -28.02 -21.66 14.84
C ASN A 23 -26.57 -22.06 14.54
N ARG A 24 -25.69 -21.99 15.54
CA ARG A 24 -24.23 -22.16 15.39
C ARG A 24 -23.86 -23.35 14.50
N PHE A 25 -24.30 -24.56 14.87
CA PHE A 25 -23.98 -25.79 14.14
C PHE A 25 -24.74 -25.89 12.82
N TYR A 26 -25.96 -25.34 12.77
CA TYR A 26 -26.76 -25.32 11.55
C TYR A 26 -26.09 -24.52 10.44
N ILE A 27 -25.66 -23.30 10.75
CA ILE A 27 -24.94 -22.40 9.84
C ILE A 27 -23.58 -22.98 9.50
N ARG A 28 -22.82 -23.45 10.51
CA ARG A 28 -21.50 -24.06 10.29
C ARG A 28 -21.56 -25.21 9.29
N ASP A 29 -22.50 -26.12 9.46
CA ASP A 29 -22.64 -27.27 8.56
C ASP A 29 -23.03 -26.84 7.13
N ALA A 30 -23.90 -25.82 7.00
CA ALA A 30 -24.27 -25.28 5.69
C ALA A 30 -23.09 -24.55 5.02
N LEU A 31 -22.30 -23.79 5.80
CA LEU A 31 -21.10 -23.11 5.34
C LEU A 31 -20.03 -24.09 4.88
N THR A 32 -19.78 -25.15 5.65
CA THR A 32 -18.84 -26.22 5.27
C THR A 32 -19.23 -26.81 3.92
N LYS A 33 -20.51 -27.17 3.73
CA LYS A 33 -21.00 -27.71 2.44
C LYS A 33 -20.88 -26.70 1.30
N ALA A 34 -21.22 -25.43 1.55
CA ALA A 34 -21.08 -24.37 0.56
C ALA A 34 -19.61 -24.21 0.12
N VAL A 35 -18.66 -24.16 1.06
CA VAL A 35 -17.22 -24.04 0.76
C VAL A 35 -16.70 -25.28 0.02
N THR A 36 -17.11 -26.49 0.43
CA THR A 36 -16.77 -27.72 -0.31
C THR A 36 -17.26 -27.64 -1.75
N HIS A 37 -18.53 -27.28 -1.96
CA HIS A 37 -19.11 -27.14 -3.29
C HIS A 37 -18.37 -26.09 -4.15
N LEU A 38 -17.99 -24.96 -3.56
CA LEU A 38 -17.25 -23.91 -4.25
C LEU A 38 -15.84 -24.36 -4.66
N ASN A 39 -15.17 -25.14 -3.81
CA ASN A 39 -13.84 -25.68 -4.09
C ASN A 39 -13.85 -26.85 -5.09
N GLU A 40 -14.96 -27.56 -5.23
CA GLU A 40 -15.17 -28.59 -6.26
C GLU A 40 -15.35 -27.97 -7.67
N LYS A 41 -15.72 -26.69 -7.76
CA LYS A 41 -15.78 -25.98 -9.04
C LYS A 41 -14.37 -25.76 -9.57
N GLN A 42 -14.21 -25.82 -10.90
CA GLN A 42 -12.98 -25.41 -11.57
C GLN A 42 -12.87 -23.88 -11.53
N SER A 43 -12.44 -23.36 -10.37
CA SER A 43 -12.28 -21.94 -10.08
C SER A 43 -10.80 -21.59 -9.92
N THR A 44 -10.46 -20.33 -10.17
CA THR A 44 -9.17 -19.71 -9.82
C THR A 44 -9.04 -19.46 -8.32
N PHE A 45 -10.14 -19.59 -7.56
CA PHE A 45 -10.17 -19.35 -6.12
C PHE A 45 -10.15 -20.67 -5.32
N ILE A 46 -9.53 -20.62 -4.13
CA ILE A 46 -9.68 -21.62 -3.07
C ILE A 46 -10.33 -20.93 -1.88
N TYR A 47 -11.48 -21.44 -1.45
CA TYR A 47 -12.24 -20.93 -0.33
C TYR A 47 -11.85 -21.67 0.96
N GLU A 48 -11.49 -20.92 1.99
CA GLU A 48 -11.19 -21.41 3.33
C GLU A 48 -12.06 -20.62 4.31
N TRP A 49 -12.58 -21.26 5.36
CA TRP A 49 -13.35 -20.57 6.39
C TRP A 49 -12.81 -20.88 7.79
N ASP A 50 -12.94 -19.91 8.68
CA ASP A 50 -12.45 -19.98 10.07
C ASP A 50 -13.45 -19.29 11.02
N GLN A 51 -13.33 -19.55 12.32
CA GLN A 51 -14.19 -19.00 13.38
C GLN A 51 -13.41 -18.69 14.67
N ALA A 52 -14.07 -18.00 15.59
CA ALA A 52 -13.50 -17.37 16.79
C ALA A 52 -12.82 -18.31 17.82
N THR A 53 -12.79 -19.64 17.63
CA THR A 53 -12.20 -20.58 18.61
C THR A 53 -11.26 -21.62 18.01
N ASP A 54 -11.05 -21.63 16.70
CA ASP A 54 -10.23 -22.66 16.06
C ASP A 54 -8.77 -22.18 15.95
N TYR A 55 -7.85 -22.89 16.61
CA TYR A 55 -6.39 -22.83 16.45
C TYR A 55 -5.67 -21.49 16.69
N SER A 56 -5.31 -21.25 17.95
CA SER A 56 -4.17 -20.40 18.30
C SER A 56 -3.33 -21.11 19.37
N SER A 57 -2.05 -21.38 19.09
CA SER A 57 -1.14 -22.02 20.04
C SER A 57 -0.76 -21.07 21.20
N GLY A 58 -0.66 -21.60 22.42
CA GLY A 58 -0.29 -20.82 23.62
C GLY A 58 -1.48 -20.22 24.37
N SER A 59 -1.28 -19.06 25.01
CA SER A 59 -2.32 -18.29 25.73
C SER A 59 -2.51 -16.90 25.13
N PRO A 60 -3.00 -16.80 23.87
CA PRO A 60 -3.15 -15.51 23.19
C PRO A 60 -4.33 -14.71 23.73
N ASP A 61 -4.28 -13.40 23.54
CA ASP A 61 -5.43 -12.53 23.70
C ASP A 61 -6.50 -12.93 22.66
N ILE A 62 -7.61 -13.50 23.17
CA ILE A 62 -8.71 -14.05 22.37
C ILE A 62 -9.30 -12.96 21.48
N LEU A 63 -9.48 -11.75 22.02
CA LEU A 63 -10.05 -10.64 21.28
C LEU A 63 -9.12 -10.20 20.16
N ALA A 64 -7.83 -10.01 20.46
CA ALA A 64 -6.83 -9.63 19.46
C ALA A 64 -6.75 -10.67 18.32
N THR A 65 -6.85 -11.96 18.64
CA THR A 65 -6.84 -13.05 17.66
C THR A 65 -8.05 -13.00 16.74
N ILE A 66 -9.25 -12.81 17.29
CA ILE A 66 -10.49 -12.66 16.52
C ILE A 66 -10.41 -11.44 15.59
N LEU A 67 -9.98 -10.29 16.11
CA LEU A 67 -9.83 -9.07 15.31
C LEU A 67 -8.80 -9.23 14.19
N ALA A 68 -7.72 -9.96 14.43
CA ALA A 68 -6.73 -10.29 13.40
C ALA A 68 -7.32 -11.20 12.31
N LYS A 69 -8.09 -12.23 12.69
CA LYS A 69 -8.79 -13.11 11.74
C LYS A 69 -9.80 -12.36 10.88
N ILE A 70 -10.61 -11.49 11.49
CA ILE A 70 -11.56 -10.63 10.76
C ILE A 70 -10.80 -9.71 9.78
N SER A 71 -9.72 -9.09 10.23
CA SER A 71 -8.90 -8.20 9.38
C SER A 71 -8.27 -8.91 8.19
N ALA A 72 -7.97 -10.21 8.33
CA ALA A 72 -7.38 -11.03 7.27
C ALA A 72 -8.42 -11.70 6.35
N SER A 73 -9.71 -11.59 6.66
CA SER A 73 -10.79 -12.19 5.88
C SER A 73 -11.22 -11.32 4.69
N GLN A 74 -11.67 -11.96 3.62
CA GLN A 74 -12.26 -11.29 2.46
C GLN A 74 -13.79 -11.22 2.56
N ILE A 75 -14.39 -12.10 3.36
CA ILE A 75 -15.83 -12.20 3.58
C ILE A 75 -16.07 -12.48 5.06
N VAL A 76 -17.06 -11.81 5.66
CA VAL A 76 -17.52 -12.09 7.03
C VAL A 76 -18.98 -12.54 7.00
N ILE A 77 -19.28 -13.61 7.72
CA ILE A 77 -20.63 -14.12 7.94
C ILE A 77 -20.98 -13.92 9.41
N SER A 78 -22.10 -13.26 9.70
CA SER A 78 -22.51 -12.94 11.08
C SER A 78 -23.90 -13.48 11.41
N ASP A 79 -24.02 -14.29 12.46
CA ASP A 79 -25.31 -14.74 13.01
C ASP A 79 -25.94 -13.66 13.90
N VAL A 80 -26.77 -12.81 13.31
CA VAL A 80 -27.48 -11.72 13.99
C VAL A 80 -28.83 -12.17 14.56
N THR A 81 -29.07 -13.48 14.71
CA THR A 81 -30.33 -13.98 15.28
C THR A 81 -30.58 -13.36 16.66
N VAL A 82 -31.79 -12.83 16.84
CA VAL A 82 -32.22 -12.18 18.06
C VAL A 82 -32.31 -13.19 19.20
N ILE A 83 -31.75 -12.85 20.37
CA ILE A 83 -31.79 -13.70 21.55
C ILE A 83 -33.05 -13.31 22.36
N PRO A 84 -33.96 -14.26 22.65
CA PRO A 84 -35.09 -13.98 23.53
C PRO A 84 -34.59 -13.75 24.96
N GLN A 85 -34.99 -12.62 25.56
CA GLN A 85 -34.73 -12.34 26.98
C GLN A 85 -35.99 -12.57 27.82
N ASN A 86 -35.82 -13.21 28.98
CA ASN A 86 -36.91 -13.51 29.90
C ASN A 86 -37.62 -12.23 30.37
N GLY A 87 -38.76 -11.89 29.76
CA GLY A 87 -39.81 -11.09 30.40
C GLY A 87 -40.29 -9.82 29.69
N THR A 88 -39.60 -9.28 28.67
CA THR A 88 -40.13 -8.12 27.89
C THR A 88 -39.60 -8.08 26.45
N PRO A 89 -40.48 -7.94 25.42
CA PRO A 89 -40.08 -7.85 24.00
C PRO A 89 -39.12 -6.70 23.67
N LYS A 90 -39.08 -5.65 24.51
CA LYS A 90 -38.20 -4.48 24.31
C LYS A 90 -36.70 -4.76 24.53
N ASN A 91 -36.33 -5.92 25.06
CA ASN A 91 -34.95 -6.26 25.40
C ASN A 91 -34.36 -7.39 24.52
N GLU A 92 -35.08 -7.78 23.46
CA GLU A 92 -34.60 -8.77 22.50
C GLU A 92 -33.51 -8.13 21.62
N PHE A 93 -32.30 -8.71 21.63
CA PHE A 93 -31.14 -8.15 20.93
C PHE A 93 -30.25 -9.29 20.41
N PRO A 94 -29.55 -9.12 19.27
CA PRO A 94 -28.52 -10.06 18.85
C PRO A 94 -27.40 -10.20 19.89
N ASN A 95 -26.58 -11.25 19.77
CA ASN A 95 -25.44 -11.44 20.67
C ASN A 95 -24.48 -10.23 20.63
N PRO A 96 -24.10 -9.63 21.76
CA PRO A 96 -23.26 -8.43 21.79
C PRO A 96 -21.84 -8.66 21.24
N ASN A 97 -21.29 -9.87 21.37
CA ASN A 97 -19.98 -10.20 20.80
C ASN A 97 -20.05 -10.25 19.28
N VAL A 98 -21.08 -10.91 18.72
CA VAL A 98 -21.32 -10.90 17.27
C VAL A 98 -21.53 -9.48 16.76
N MET A 99 -22.24 -8.64 17.52
CA MET A 99 -22.44 -7.23 17.16
C MET A 99 -21.14 -6.43 17.14
N PHE A 100 -20.26 -6.64 18.11
CA PHE A 100 -18.94 -6.02 18.14
C PHE A 100 -18.08 -6.47 16.96
N GLU A 101 -18.01 -7.78 16.70
CA GLU A 101 -17.28 -8.36 15.58
C GLU A 101 -17.80 -7.86 14.22
N LEU A 102 -19.13 -7.78 14.07
CA LEU A 102 -19.78 -7.22 12.89
C LEU A 102 -19.40 -5.75 12.69
N GLY A 103 -19.48 -4.92 13.73
CA GLY A 103 -19.08 -3.51 13.65
C GLY A 103 -17.62 -3.34 13.22
N PHE A 104 -16.72 -4.15 13.77
CA PHE A 104 -15.32 -4.16 13.37
C PHE A 104 -15.13 -4.65 11.93
N ALA A 105 -15.83 -5.70 11.51
CA ALA A 105 -15.83 -6.19 10.13
C ALA A 105 -16.30 -5.12 9.14
N VAL A 106 -17.38 -4.39 9.46
CA VAL A 106 -17.88 -3.28 8.64
C VAL A 106 -16.80 -2.22 8.45
N ALA A 107 -16.08 -1.85 9.52
CA ALA A 107 -15.00 -0.88 9.43
C ALA A 107 -13.80 -1.37 8.60
N LYS A 108 -13.51 -2.68 8.62
CA LYS A 108 -12.34 -3.25 7.94
C LYS A 108 -12.58 -3.64 6.49
N ILE A 109 -13.68 -4.34 6.22
CA ILE A 109 -13.97 -4.95 4.92
C ILE A 109 -15.26 -4.42 4.27
N GLY A 110 -16.06 -3.65 4.99
CA GLY A 110 -17.23 -2.97 4.45
C GLY A 110 -18.47 -3.86 4.30
N TRP A 111 -19.65 -3.23 4.25
CA TRP A 111 -20.92 -3.92 4.10
C TRP A 111 -21.02 -4.78 2.83
N GLY A 112 -20.35 -4.39 1.75
CA GLY A 112 -20.33 -5.15 0.50
C GLY A 112 -19.73 -6.54 0.61
N ARG A 113 -18.96 -6.81 1.67
CA ARG A 113 -18.28 -8.09 1.92
C ARG A 113 -18.86 -8.87 3.12
N ILE A 114 -20.03 -8.45 3.63
CA ILE A 114 -20.64 -9.03 4.81
C ILE A 114 -21.95 -9.75 4.46
N ILE A 115 -22.10 -10.98 4.96
CA ILE A 115 -23.32 -11.77 4.89
C ILE A 115 -23.93 -11.82 6.30
N THR A 116 -24.99 -11.07 6.54
CA THR A 116 -25.73 -11.16 7.81
C THR A 116 -26.83 -12.22 7.72
N LEU A 117 -26.87 -13.14 8.69
CA LEU A 117 -27.83 -14.23 8.76
C LEU A 117 -28.75 -14.06 9.97
N LEU A 118 -30.05 -14.28 9.77
CA LEU A 118 -31.04 -14.30 10.84
C LEU A 118 -31.89 -15.56 10.74
N ASN A 119 -31.97 -16.32 11.84
CA ASN A 119 -32.89 -17.44 11.97
C ASN A 119 -34.31 -16.94 12.26
N SER A 120 -35.21 -17.10 11.30
CA SER A 120 -36.61 -16.66 11.42
C SER A 120 -37.52 -17.75 12.01
N SER A 121 -36.95 -18.79 12.63
CA SER A 121 -37.70 -19.96 13.13
C SER A 121 -38.72 -19.63 14.22
N GLU A 122 -38.47 -18.58 15.01
CA GLU A 122 -39.37 -18.09 16.07
C GLU A 122 -40.15 -16.83 15.66
N GLY A 123 -40.21 -16.52 14.36
CA GLY A 123 -40.99 -15.39 13.84
C GLY A 123 -40.27 -14.03 13.83
N HIS A 124 -39.02 -13.95 14.29
CA HIS A 124 -38.21 -12.75 14.13
C HIS A 124 -37.87 -12.47 12.65
N GLY A 125 -37.81 -11.19 12.31
CA GLY A 125 -37.42 -10.69 11.01
C GLY A 125 -36.46 -9.51 11.08
N PRO A 126 -36.07 -8.93 9.94
CA PRO A 126 -35.07 -7.86 9.91
C PRO A 126 -35.48 -6.60 10.68
N LYS A 127 -36.80 -6.35 10.83
CA LYS A 127 -37.32 -5.19 11.57
C LYS A 127 -37.07 -5.26 13.07
N ASP A 128 -36.81 -6.45 13.60
CA ASP A 128 -36.54 -6.69 15.01
C ASP A 128 -35.05 -6.47 15.36
N LEU A 129 -34.22 -6.19 14.34
CA LEU A 129 -32.81 -5.88 14.52
C LEU A 129 -32.57 -4.39 14.81
N PRO A 130 -31.41 -4.06 15.41
CA PRO A 130 -30.97 -2.68 15.63
C PRO A 130 -31.00 -1.83 14.36
N PHE A 131 -31.21 -0.52 14.49
CA PHE A 131 -31.38 0.37 13.35
C PHE A 131 -30.21 0.34 12.35
N ASP A 132 -28.98 0.15 12.83
CA ASP A 132 -27.79 0.04 11.99
C ASP A 132 -27.80 -1.20 11.08
N ILE A 133 -28.46 -2.28 11.51
CA ILE A 133 -28.52 -3.56 10.79
C ILE A 133 -29.82 -3.70 9.99
N ASN A 134 -30.95 -3.22 10.52
CA ASN A 134 -32.25 -3.39 9.85
C ASN A 134 -32.39 -2.59 8.55
N LYS A 135 -31.45 -1.68 8.28
CA LYS A 135 -31.29 -0.97 7.00
C LYS A 135 -30.36 -1.69 6.01
N GLN A 136 -29.67 -2.73 6.45
CA GLN A 136 -28.78 -3.53 5.65
C GLN A 136 -29.51 -4.76 5.09
N ARG A 137 -28.88 -5.42 4.12
CA ARG A 137 -29.40 -6.68 3.59
C ARG A 137 -29.20 -7.79 4.63
N VAL A 138 -30.30 -8.31 5.15
CA VAL A 138 -30.33 -9.44 6.09
C VAL A 138 -30.88 -10.68 5.39
N SER A 139 -30.09 -11.75 5.39
CA SER A 139 -30.44 -13.03 4.80
C SER A 139 -31.16 -13.92 5.82
N LEU A 140 -32.40 -14.28 5.52
CA LEU A 140 -33.21 -15.12 6.40
C LEU A 140 -33.00 -16.60 6.10
N TYR A 141 -32.92 -17.40 7.15
CA TYR A 141 -33.08 -18.85 7.06
C TYR A 141 -34.03 -19.33 8.17
N ASN A 142 -34.62 -20.51 8.01
CA ASN A 142 -35.51 -21.06 9.03
C ASN A 142 -35.11 -22.52 9.31
N SER A 143 -34.60 -22.75 10.52
CA SER A 143 -34.13 -24.07 10.95
C SER A 143 -35.24 -25.09 11.19
N ASN A 144 -36.51 -24.67 11.32
CA ASN A 144 -37.66 -25.55 11.54
C ASN A 144 -38.24 -26.10 10.22
N ARG A 145 -37.74 -25.66 9.06
CA ARG A 145 -38.18 -26.16 7.76
C ARG A 145 -37.31 -27.31 7.28
N ASP A 146 -37.93 -28.34 6.71
CA ASP A 146 -37.24 -29.51 6.14
C ASP A 146 -36.24 -29.11 5.02
N ASP A 147 -36.59 -28.09 4.23
CA ASP A 147 -35.74 -27.55 3.16
C ASP A 147 -34.77 -26.45 3.63
N GLY A 148 -34.83 -26.05 4.90
CA GLY A 148 -34.12 -24.90 5.44
C GLY A 148 -32.60 -24.97 5.25
N LYS A 149 -32.01 -26.15 5.47
CA LYS A 149 -30.54 -26.32 5.44
C LYS A 149 -30.01 -26.23 4.01
N LYS A 150 -30.73 -26.84 3.08
CA LYS A 150 -30.42 -26.79 1.64
C LYS A 150 -30.60 -25.38 1.08
N ASN A 151 -31.60 -24.64 1.55
CA ASN A 151 -31.82 -23.26 1.15
C ASN A 151 -30.71 -22.33 1.70
N LEU A 152 -30.28 -22.53 2.95
CA LEU A 152 -29.14 -21.79 3.52
C LEU A 152 -27.84 -22.09 2.77
N GLU A 153 -27.57 -23.35 2.44
CA GLU A 153 -26.41 -23.75 1.64
C GLU A 153 -26.39 -23.02 0.28
N LYS A 154 -27.52 -23.04 -0.46
CA LYS A 154 -27.65 -22.32 -1.74
C LYS A 154 -27.45 -20.81 -1.59
N LEU A 155 -27.98 -20.23 -0.53
CA LEU A 155 -27.83 -18.81 -0.24
C LEU A 155 -26.36 -18.45 -0.01
N LEU A 156 -25.65 -19.25 0.79
CA LEU A 156 -24.23 -19.05 1.07
C LEU A 156 -23.38 -19.19 -0.19
N ILE A 157 -23.60 -20.22 -1.00
CA ILE A 157 -22.93 -20.40 -2.30
C ILE A 157 -23.10 -19.15 -3.16
N PHE A 158 -24.35 -18.72 -3.37
CA PHE A 158 -24.64 -17.57 -4.22
C PHE A 158 -24.01 -16.27 -3.68
N ALA A 159 -24.12 -16.03 -2.38
CA ALA A 159 -23.59 -14.81 -1.76
C ALA A 159 -22.06 -14.75 -1.80
N ILE A 160 -21.38 -15.86 -1.49
CA ILE A 160 -19.92 -15.94 -1.55
C ILE A 160 -19.41 -15.73 -2.98
N GLU A 161 -20.03 -16.37 -3.97
CA GLU A 161 -19.66 -16.19 -5.39
C GLU A 161 -19.87 -14.76 -5.87
N LEU A 162 -20.98 -14.15 -5.49
CA LEU A 162 -21.31 -12.78 -5.88
C LEU A 162 -20.30 -11.78 -5.29
N ILE A 163 -19.95 -11.92 -4.01
CA ILE A 163 -18.94 -11.05 -3.37
C ILE A 163 -17.57 -11.25 -4.02
N THR A 164 -17.18 -12.50 -4.26
CA THR A 164 -15.87 -12.83 -4.87
C THR A 164 -15.77 -12.28 -6.30
N SER A 165 -16.84 -12.43 -7.09
CA SER A 165 -16.87 -11.99 -8.49
C SER A 165 -16.95 -10.48 -8.65
N ASN A 166 -17.71 -9.80 -7.79
CA ASN A 166 -17.83 -8.34 -7.83
C ASN A 166 -16.65 -7.61 -7.17
N ASN A 167 -15.90 -8.30 -6.31
CA ASN A 167 -14.78 -7.77 -5.53
C ASN A 167 -15.01 -6.34 -4.98
N PRO A 168 -16.03 -6.12 -4.13
CA PRO A 168 -16.38 -4.76 -3.66
C PRO A 168 -15.19 -4.06 -3.00
N ALA A 169 -15.00 -2.77 -3.27
CA ALA A 169 -13.88 -2.03 -2.68
C ALA A 169 -13.92 -2.09 -1.14
N TYR A 170 -12.75 -2.21 -0.52
CA TYR A 170 -12.63 -2.09 0.94
C TYR A 170 -12.93 -0.65 1.37
N PRO A 171 -13.51 -0.41 2.56
CA PRO A 171 -13.71 0.95 3.09
C PRO A 171 -12.44 1.80 3.03
N ASN A 172 -11.29 1.17 3.29
CA ASN A 172 -9.97 1.80 3.31
C ASN A 172 -9.47 2.21 1.91
N GLU A 173 -9.93 1.56 0.84
CA GLU A 173 -9.55 1.89 -0.55
C GLU A 173 -10.26 3.14 -1.04
N SER A 174 -11.37 3.53 -0.38
CA SER A 174 -12.17 4.70 -0.73
C SER A 174 -11.85 5.92 0.14
N ASP A 175 -11.01 5.77 1.17
CA ASP A 175 -10.65 6.84 2.10
C ASP A 175 -9.56 7.74 1.48
N PRO A 176 -9.86 9.04 1.21
CA PRO A 176 -8.88 9.98 0.70
C PRO A 176 -7.62 10.07 1.57
N ALA A 177 -7.74 9.94 2.89
CA ALA A 177 -6.62 10.02 3.82
C ALA A 177 -5.68 8.81 3.69
N ILE A 178 -6.20 7.63 3.36
CA ILE A 178 -5.39 6.43 3.12
C ILE A 178 -4.76 6.50 1.73
N THR A 179 -5.51 6.96 0.72
CA THR A 179 -4.97 7.20 -0.62
C THR A 179 -3.81 8.19 -0.57
N GLU A 180 -3.95 9.28 0.19
CA GLU A 180 -2.90 10.27 0.40
C GLU A 180 -1.68 9.67 1.12
N LYS A 181 -1.89 8.83 2.14
CA LYS A 181 -0.79 8.09 2.79
C LYS A 181 -0.06 7.15 1.84
N ILE A 182 -0.78 6.42 0.98
CA ILE A 182 -0.17 5.53 -0.03
C ILE A 182 0.67 6.35 -1.02
N LYS A 183 0.12 7.46 -1.54
CA LYS A 183 0.85 8.37 -2.43
C LYS A 183 2.11 8.92 -1.78
N ARG A 184 2.00 9.40 -0.54
CA ARG A 184 3.13 9.89 0.25
C ARG A 184 4.19 8.82 0.45
N GLN A 185 3.81 7.60 0.83
CA GLN A 185 4.77 6.51 1.03
C GLN A 185 5.45 6.12 -0.29
N SER A 186 4.73 6.16 -1.40
CA SER A 186 5.30 5.96 -2.74
C SER A 186 6.35 7.05 -3.05
N ASP A 187 6.05 8.33 -2.81
CA ASP A 187 7.00 9.42 -3.00
C ASP A 187 8.24 9.26 -2.13
N ILE A 188 8.08 8.92 -0.85
CA ILE A 188 9.19 8.67 0.07
C ILE A 188 10.09 7.55 -0.46
N ASN A 189 9.51 6.45 -0.94
CA ASN A 189 10.28 5.33 -1.47
C ASN A 189 11.05 5.72 -2.74
N THR A 190 10.39 6.41 -3.69
CA THR A 190 11.01 6.88 -4.92
C THR A 190 12.16 7.86 -4.63
N LEU A 191 11.91 8.87 -3.79
CA LEU A 191 12.90 9.88 -3.43
C LEU A 191 14.07 9.29 -2.65
N THR A 192 13.81 8.39 -1.69
CA THR A 192 14.88 7.68 -0.96
C THR A 192 15.72 6.85 -1.92
N GLY A 193 15.06 6.13 -2.84
CA GLY A 193 15.72 5.33 -3.87
C GLY A 193 16.67 6.16 -4.73
N LEU A 194 16.25 7.36 -5.16
CA LEU A 194 17.09 8.29 -5.90
C LEU A 194 18.23 8.84 -5.04
N MET A 195 17.92 9.35 -3.85
CA MET A 195 18.90 10.00 -2.97
C MET A 195 19.97 9.04 -2.44
N ASN A 196 19.71 7.73 -2.40
CA ASN A 196 20.70 6.71 -2.02
C ASN A 196 21.88 6.59 -2.99
N TYR A 197 21.82 7.23 -4.16
CA TYR A 197 22.90 7.27 -5.13
C TYR A 197 23.53 8.66 -5.25
N LEU A 198 23.15 9.58 -4.36
CA LEU A 198 23.67 10.94 -4.33
C LEU A 198 24.36 11.21 -3.00
N ASP A 199 25.43 11.99 -3.03
CA ASP A 199 26.01 12.60 -1.85
C ASP A 199 26.02 14.12 -2.04
N THR A 200 25.11 14.78 -1.34
CA THR A 200 24.92 16.24 -1.43
C THR A 200 26.19 17.03 -1.13
N ASN A 201 27.07 16.55 -0.24
CA ASN A 201 28.33 17.25 0.06
C ASN A 201 29.33 17.14 -1.10
N ILE A 202 29.34 15.98 -1.79
CA ILE A 202 30.15 15.79 -2.99
C ILE A 202 29.62 16.66 -4.11
N LEU A 203 28.29 16.78 -4.24
CA LEU A 203 27.66 17.64 -5.24
C LEU A 203 27.93 19.13 -4.99
N ASP A 204 27.90 19.59 -3.74
CA ASP A 204 28.28 20.97 -3.40
C ASP A 204 29.71 21.27 -3.87
N TYR A 205 30.66 20.39 -3.53
CA TYR A 205 32.05 20.50 -3.95
C TYR A 205 32.22 20.41 -5.48
N TYR A 206 31.46 19.52 -6.12
CA TYR A 206 31.48 19.34 -7.56
C TYR A 206 31.01 20.60 -8.30
N PHE A 207 29.87 21.16 -7.91
CA PHE A 207 29.36 22.36 -8.55
C PHE A 207 30.26 23.56 -8.28
N GLU A 208 30.81 23.70 -7.06
CA GLU A 208 31.75 24.80 -6.74
C GLU A 208 33.01 24.78 -7.61
N ALA A 209 33.51 23.61 -7.99
CA ALA A 209 34.71 23.51 -8.81
C ALA A 209 34.50 23.81 -10.31
N LEU A 210 33.25 23.77 -10.78
CA LEU A 210 32.92 24.09 -12.17
C LEU A 210 33.01 25.61 -12.42
N PRO A 211 33.44 26.04 -13.62
CA PRO A 211 33.78 25.24 -14.80
C PRO A 211 35.21 24.66 -14.80
N ASN A 212 36.04 24.92 -13.79
CA ASN A 212 37.47 24.61 -13.83
C ASN A 212 37.76 23.10 -13.85
N ILE A 213 37.08 22.34 -12.99
CA ILE A 213 37.30 20.90 -12.81
C ILE A 213 35.96 20.19 -12.79
N MET A 214 35.86 19.13 -13.58
CA MET A 214 34.76 18.17 -13.54
C MET A 214 35.25 16.94 -12.78
N TYR A 215 34.88 16.82 -11.51
CA TYR A 215 35.23 15.67 -10.68
C TYR A 215 34.52 14.40 -11.13
N PHE A 216 35.25 13.29 -11.15
CA PHE A 216 34.72 11.97 -11.47
C PHE A 216 33.52 11.58 -10.58
N ASP A 217 33.62 11.87 -9.28
CA ASP A 217 32.57 11.53 -8.32
C ASP A 217 31.24 12.26 -8.62
N GLY A 218 31.30 13.51 -9.08
CA GLY A 218 30.12 14.25 -9.52
C GLY A 218 29.52 13.66 -10.79
N SER A 219 30.35 13.29 -11.76
CA SER A 219 29.91 12.58 -12.98
C SER A 219 29.28 11.21 -12.67
N THR A 220 29.76 10.52 -11.64
CA THR A 220 29.16 9.27 -11.17
C THR A 220 27.75 9.50 -10.61
N CYS A 221 27.58 10.55 -9.80
CA CYS A 221 26.26 10.95 -9.29
C CYS A 221 25.29 11.27 -10.45
N TRP A 222 25.77 11.96 -11.50
CA TRP A 222 24.97 12.25 -12.69
C TRP A 222 24.44 10.99 -13.37
N GLU A 223 25.30 10.01 -13.62
CA GLU A 223 24.88 8.78 -14.30
C GLU A 223 23.83 8.01 -13.49
N SER A 224 24.04 7.88 -12.17
CA SER A 224 23.05 7.23 -11.28
C SER A 224 21.75 8.03 -11.21
N PHE A 225 21.82 9.36 -11.07
CA PHE A 225 20.65 10.23 -11.07
C PHE A 225 19.83 10.08 -12.36
N ARG A 226 20.49 10.25 -13.51
CA ARG A 226 19.86 10.16 -14.84
C ARG A 226 19.22 8.80 -15.06
N ALA A 227 19.90 7.71 -14.71
CA ALA A 227 19.40 6.35 -14.90
C ALA A 227 18.11 6.10 -14.10
N ILE A 228 18.07 6.56 -12.85
CA ILE A 228 16.88 6.43 -11.99
C ILE A 228 15.77 7.36 -12.47
N PHE A 229 16.08 8.64 -12.69
CA PHE A 229 15.08 9.66 -13.07
C PHE A 229 14.40 9.37 -14.41
N LYS A 230 15.13 8.80 -15.39
CA LYS A 230 14.58 8.41 -16.70
C LYS A 230 13.93 7.01 -16.72
N SER A 231 13.97 6.26 -15.61
CA SER A 231 13.36 4.94 -15.53
C SER A 231 11.84 5.03 -15.73
N SER A 232 11.26 4.06 -16.44
CA SER A 232 9.79 3.97 -16.60
C SER A 232 9.06 3.75 -15.27
N ALA A 233 9.78 3.30 -14.23
CA ALA A 233 9.25 3.14 -12.89
C ALA A 233 9.33 4.42 -12.03
N PHE A 234 10.01 5.47 -12.50
CA PHE A 234 10.13 6.71 -11.73
C PHE A 234 8.83 7.51 -11.80
N TYR A 235 8.23 7.75 -10.64
CA TYR A 235 7.02 8.55 -10.52
C TYR A 235 6.95 9.23 -9.15
N LEU A 236 6.48 10.49 -9.15
CA LEU A 236 6.19 11.28 -7.96
C LEU A 236 4.80 11.89 -8.04
N TYR A 237 4.02 11.75 -6.96
CA TYR A 237 2.76 12.43 -6.76
C TYR A 237 2.98 13.90 -6.34
N ASP A 238 4.02 14.19 -5.55
CA ASP A 238 4.41 15.57 -5.22
C ASP A 238 5.06 16.28 -6.43
N THR A 239 4.22 17.03 -7.14
CA THR A 239 4.60 17.82 -8.32
C THR A 239 5.63 18.92 -8.03
N THR A 240 5.76 19.39 -6.79
CA THR A 240 6.73 20.44 -6.43
C THR A 240 8.15 19.88 -6.47
N THR A 241 8.36 18.75 -5.80
CA THR A 241 9.63 18.03 -5.76
C THR A 241 10.01 17.54 -7.14
N PHE A 242 9.04 17.02 -7.90
CA PHE A 242 9.28 16.62 -9.29
C PHE A 242 9.80 17.78 -10.15
N LYS A 243 9.23 18.98 -10.03
CA LYS A 243 9.71 20.16 -10.77
C LYS A 243 11.15 20.52 -10.43
N ILE A 244 11.52 20.47 -9.14
CA ILE A 244 12.90 20.74 -8.70
C ILE A 244 13.85 19.71 -9.33
N LEU A 245 13.53 18.41 -9.22
CA LEU A 245 14.34 17.34 -9.80
C LEU A 245 14.44 17.43 -11.33
N ASN A 246 13.34 17.81 -12.00
CA ASN A 246 13.34 18.00 -13.44
C ASN A 246 14.27 19.16 -13.85
N ASN A 247 14.27 20.28 -13.11
CA ASN A 247 15.17 21.37 -13.40
C ASN A 247 16.65 20.97 -13.21
N ILE A 248 16.95 20.25 -12.12
CA ILE A 248 18.28 19.65 -11.90
C ILE A 248 18.65 18.77 -13.10
N TYR A 249 17.75 17.91 -13.56
CA TYR A 249 17.99 17.04 -14.70
C TYR A 249 18.32 17.83 -15.98
N GLU A 250 17.51 18.83 -16.33
CA GLU A 250 17.69 19.61 -17.56
C GLU A 250 18.98 20.44 -17.53
N ASN A 251 19.28 21.09 -16.39
CA ASN A 251 20.49 21.89 -16.23
C ASN A 251 21.76 21.02 -16.21
N TRP A 252 21.71 19.88 -15.52
CA TRP A 252 22.85 18.98 -15.43
C TRP A 252 23.09 18.22 -16.75
N SER A 253 22.04 17.92 -17.51
CA SER A 253 22.16 17.38 -18.88
C SER A 253 22.91 18.35 -19.79
N GLN A 254 22.51 19.63 -19.79
CA GLN A 254 23.21 20.67 -20.57
C GLN A 254 24.67 20.85 -20.14
N LEU A 255 24.94 20.71 -18.83
CA LEU A 255 26.29 20.79 -18.29
C LEU A 255 27.19 19.67 -18.81
N VAL A 256 26.68 18.44 -18.84
CA VAL A 256 27.42 17.26 -19.34
C VAL A 256 27.59 17.31 -20.86
N GLU A 257 26.63 17.85 -21.60
CA GLU A 257 26.76 18.11 -23.05
C GLU A 257 27.90 19.10 -23.36
N ALA A 258 28.13 20.08 -22.48
CA ALA A 258 29.28 20.97 -22.56
C ALA A 258 30.62 20.29 -22.17
N GLY A 259 30.60 18.99 -21.86
CA GLY A 259 31.74 18.19 -21.41
C GLY A 259 32.92 18.12 -22.39
N GLN A 260 32.71 18.39 -23.68
CA GLN A 260 33.76 18.34 -24.71
C GLN A 260 34.93 19.33 -24.47
N PHE A 261 34.73 20.34 -23.62
CA PHE A 261 35.76 21.32 -23.27
C PHE A 261 36.64 20.88 -22.08
N PHE A 262 36.35 19.72 -21.49
CA PHE A 262 37.15 19.09 -20.43
C PHE A 262 38.04 17.99 -21.02
N TYR A 263 39.21 18.35 -21.53
CA TYR A 263 40.11 17.43 -22.26
C TYR A 263 41.49 17.23 -21.62
N ASP A 264 41.86 18.03 -20.61
CA ASP A 264 43.06 17.79 -19.82
C ASP A 264 42.69 16.93 -18.59
N HIS A 265 43.63 16.13 -18.08
CA HIS A 265 43.42 15.30 -16.89
C HIS A 265 44.14 15.86 -15.67
N HIS A 266 43.49 15.78 -14.51
CA HIS A 266 44.14 16.03 -13.23
C HIS A 266 45.17 14.94 -12.91
N GLN A 267 46.08 15.19 -11.96
CA GLN A 267 47.18 14.27 -11.64
C GLN A 267 46.71 12.88 -11.17
N ASN A 268 45.47 12.77 -10.70
CA ASN A 268 44.86 11.50 -10.30
C ASN A 268 44.34 10.66 -11.48
N GLY A 269 44.32 11.20 -12.71
CA GLY A 269 43.85 10.53 -13.92
C GLY A 269 42.34 10.32 -14.02
N LEU A 270 41.56 10.76 -13.02
CA LEU A 270 40.11 10.57 -12.94
C LEU A 270 39.33 11.85 -13.26
N ASP A 271 39.86 12.99 -12.80
CA ASP A 271 39.16 14.27 -12.98
C ASP A 271 39.58 14.95 -14.26
N TYR A 272 38.62 15.64 -14.87
CA TYR A 272 38.84 16.38 -16.10
C TYR A 272 38.93 17.88 -15.83
N ILE A 273 39.84 18.55 -16.54
CA ILE A 273 40.15 19.96 -16.35
C ILE A 273 39.71 20.74 -17.59
N PHE A 274 39.02 21.86 -17.36
CA PHE A 274 38.90 22.95 -18.33
C PHE A 274 39.95 24.01 -17.97
N PRO A 275 41.09 24.09 -18.67
CA PRO A 275 42.16 25.00 -18.29
C PRO A 275 41.73 26.45 -18.54
N GLY A 276 41.65 27.27 -17.49
CA GLY A 276 41.18 28.66 -17.59
C GLY A 276 41.98 29.54 -18.57
N ARG A 277 43.24 29.20 -18.87
CA ARG A 277 44.04 29.88 -19.89
C ARG A 277 43.54 29.62 -21.32
N LYS A 278 42.96 28.44 -21.55
CA LYS A 278 42.44 27.99 -22.84
C LYS A 278 41.05 28.53 -23.15
N ARG A 279 40.38 29.18 -22.18
CA ARG A 279 39.13 29.92 -22.37
C ARG A 279 39.21 30.97 -23.49
N TYR A 280 40.40 31.55 -23.70
CA TYR A 280 40.63 32.59 -24.72
C TYR A 280 41.11 32.04 -26.06
N GLU A 281 41.19 30.72 -26.24
CA GLU A 281 41.66 30.09 -27.49
C GLU A 281 40.59 30.12 -28.60
N SER A 282 39.30 30.18 -28.22
CA SER A 282 38.19 30.34 -29.18
C SER A 282 36.96 31.00 -28.53
N SER A 283 36.09 31.58 -29.37
CA SER A 283 34.77 32.06 -28.94
C SER A 283 33.91 30.95 -28.32
N ASP A 284 34.04 29.73 -28.82
CA ASP A 284 33.24 28.59 -28.40
C ASP A 284 33.65 28.11 -26.99
N ALA A 285 34.96 28.11 -26.70
CA ALA A 285 35.47 27.81 -25.36
C ALA A 285 35.04 28.88 -24.34
N GLN A 286 35.09 30.15 -24.73
CA GLN A 286 34.60 31.25 -23.89
C GLN A 286 33.10 31.12 -23.59
N MET A 287 32.27 30.85 -24.61
CA MET A 287 30.83 30.64 -24.44
C MET A 287 30.54 29.44 -23.54
N ALA A 288 31.21 28.31 -23.75
CA ALA A 288 31.04 27.12 -22.92
C ALA A 288 31.40 27.37 -21.46
N TRP A 289 32.49 28.10 -21.20
CA TRP A 289 32.88 28.50 -19.84
C TRP A 289 31.78 29.28 -19.13
N ASP A 290 31.22 30.29 -19.81
CA ASP A 290 30.18 31.15 -19.25
C ASP A 290 28.89 30.37 -19.01
N VAL A 291 28.52 29.47 -19.94
CA VAL A 291 27.36 28.57 -19.80
C VAL A 291 27.54 27.61 -18.63
N ILE A 292 28.67 26.90 -18.53
CA ILE A 292 28.93 25.96 -17.43
C ILE A 292 28.92 26.69 -16.08
N GLY A 293 29.51 27.89 -16.02
CA GLY A 293 29.47 28.72 -14.81
C GLY A 293 28.04 29.08 -14.38
N SER A 294 27.20 29.49 -15.33
CA SER A 294 25.79 29.80 -15.06
C SER A 294 24.98 28.56 -14.65
N LEU A 295 25.23 27.41 -15.30
CA LEU A 295 24.56 26.15 -14.97
C LEU A 295 24.98 25.66 -13.57
N SER A 296 26.26 25.77 -13.22
CA SER A 296 26.75 25.43 -11.88
C SER A 296 26.03 26.21 -10.78
N MET A 297 25.91 27.54 -10.93
CA MET A 297 25.17 28.37 -9.96
C MET A 297 23.70 27.95 -9.84
N SER A 298 23.06 27.62 -10.97
CA SER A 298 21.67 27.16 -11.00
C SER A 298 21.52 25.82 -10.29
N LEU A 299 22.42 24.87 -10.55
CA LEU A 299 22.43 23.54 -9.93
C LEU A 299 22.66 23.61 -8.42
N GLN A 300 23.53 24.50 -7.93
CA GLN A 300 23.70 24.73 -6.50
C GLN A 300 22.41 25.22 -5.84
N MET A 301 21.73 26.19 -6.46
CA MET A 301 20.46 26.72 -5.96
C MET A 301 19.36 25.65 -5.95
N GLU A 302 19.30 24.83 -6.99
CA GLU A 302 18.31 23.76 -7.13
C GLU A 302 18.58 22.61 -6.17
N LEU A 303 19.84 22.24 -5.94
CA LEU A 303 20.23 21.26 -4.93
C LEU A 303 19.84 21.73 -3.53
N ALA A 304 20.12 23.00 -3.20
CA ALA A 304 19.71 23.60 -1.92
C ALA A 304 18.18 23.58 -1.77
N SER A 305 17.45 23.94 -2.83
CA SER A 305 15.99 23.92 -2.86
C SER A 305 15.43 22.50 -2.70
N LEU A 306 16.06 21.50 -3.32
CA LEU A 306 15.71 20.10 -3.16
C LEU A 306 15.88 19.68 -1.70
N ILE A 307 17.04 19.95 -1.10
CA ILE A 307 17.36 19.58 0.29
C ILE A 307 16.38 20.24 1.26
N GLU A 308 16.09 21.53 1.09
CA GLU A 308 15.12 22.25 1.91
C GLU A 308 13.71 21.64 1.78
N ASN A 309 13.26 21.41 0.55
CA ASN A 309 11.95 20.82 0.30
C ASN A 309 11.84 19.40 0.86
N LEU A 310 12.89 18.58 0.74
CA LEU A 310 12.94 17.25 1.35
C LEU A 310 12.85 17.31 2.88
N LYS A 311 13.62 18.18 3.53
CA LYS A 311 13.57 18.35 5.00
C LYS A 311 12.20 18.80 5.49
N ASN A 312 11.54 19.70 4.76
CA ASN A 312 10.26 20.27 5.17
C ASN A 312 9.07 19.34 4.88
N LYS A 313 9.03 18.71 3.70
CA LYS A 313 7.88 17.90 3.28
C LYS A 313 8.04 16.41 3.55
N PHE A 314 9.27 15.91 3.63
CA PHE A 314 9.59 14.48 3.76
C PHE A 314 10.62 14.25 4.87
N PRO A 315 10.32 14.64 6.14
CA PRO A 315 11.23 14.42 7.26
C PRO A 315 11.58 12.94 7.51
N GLU A 316 10.82 12.01 6.92
CA GLU A 316 11.11 10.57 6.92
C GLU A 316 12.38 10.20 6.13
N ILE A 317 12.84 11.07 5.22
CA ILE A 317 14.04 10.86 4.42
C ILE A 317 15.25 11.43 5.17
N ASP A 318 16.07 10.53 5.74
CA ASP A 318 17.32 10.91 6.39
C ASP A 318 18.43 11.18 5.36
N ILE A 319 18.65 12.46 5.07
CA ILE A 319 19.65 12.92 4.08
C ILE A 319 21.08 12.47 4.46
N ASN A 320 21.41 12.39 5.75
CA ASN A 320 22.74 11.95 6.16
C ASN A 320 22.93 10.46 5.85
N LYS A 321 21.88 9.67 6.07
CA LYS A 321 21.89 8.25 5.70
C LYS A 321 21.98 8.07 4.19
N THR A 322 21.17 8.78 3.40
CA THR A 322 21.22 8.67 1.94
C THR A 322 22.57 9.12 1.39
N ASN A 323 23.16 10.21 1.90
CA ASN A 323 24.52 10.63 1.56
C ASN A 323 25.56 9.53 1.84
N SER A 324 25.42 8.83 2.98
CA SER A 324 26.33 7.73 3.33
C SER A 324 26.19 6.55 2.37
N GLU A 325 24.99 6.26 1.86
CA GLU A 325 24.80 5.21 0.85
C GLU A 325 25.33 5.67 -0.52
N GLY A 326 25.02 6.91 -0.94
CA GLY A 326 25.51 7.48 -2.19
C GLY A 326 27.04 7.50 -2.24
N ARG A 327 27.70 7.85 -1.14
CA ARG A 327 29.17 7.80 -1.03
C ARG A 327 29.73 6.39 -1.24
N LYS A 328 29.05 5.34 -0.77
CA LYS A 328 29.49 3.95 -1.01
C LYS A 328 29.39 3.59 -2.48
N ASP A 329 28.32 4.02 -3.15
CA ASP A 329 28.14 3.80 -4.59
C ASP A 329 29.24 4.49 -5.40
N ILE A 330 29.49 5.77 -5.11
CA ILE A 330 30.57 6.56 -5.73
C ILE A 330 31.93 5.87 -5.55
N ILE A 331 32.28 5.48 -4.33
CA ILE A 331 33.55 4.80 -4.04
C ILE A 331 33.68 3.49 -4.81
N ARG A 332 32.60 2.72 -4.96
CA ARG A 332 32.58 1.46 -5.71
C ARG A 332 32.76 1.64 -7.22
N SER A 333 32.34 2.78 -7.74
CA SER A 333 32.41 3.13 -9.16
C SER A 333 33.76 3.72 -9.58
N ARG A 334 34.66 4.00 -8.62
CA ARG A 334 36.02 4.45 -8.93
C ARG A 334 36.84 3.31 -9.59
N PRO A 335 37.62 3.59 -10.66
CA PRO A 335 38.40 2.59 -11.40
C PRO A 335 39.48 1.87 -10.59
#